data_AF-A0A9W4RWS6-F1
#
_entry.id   AF-A0A9W4RWS6-F1
#
_cell.length_a   1.000
_cell.length_b   1.000
_cell.length_c   1.000
_cell.angle_alpha   90.00
_cell.angle_beta   90.00
_cell.angle_gamma   90.00
#
_symmetry.space_group_name_H-M   'P 1'
#
loop_
_entity.id
_entity.type
_entity.pdbx_description
1 polymer ?
#
loop_
_entity_poly.entity_id
_entity_poly.type
_entity_poly.pdbx_seq_one_letter_code
_entity_poly.pdbx_strand_id
1 'polypeptide(L)'
;MAGGQPGSSSRGRGGKFRKFTRGGGKHFSRDLRPLDADGNEISMWSADTKKDDSGSDEDDSEEESEEESDSDDAKPQAEQSRADRKAAAKARKEAAIAKKKGQAVETKAPPKEVEEATEGVKKLAVANNRKERESMEAALAKERYRKLHEAGKTDEAKADMARLRLIREQRAADAARREAEKEEREAQEAAKRAEIEKKEAKKREAALGPAAKKGKKSSK
;
A
#
# COMPACT_ATOMS: atom_id res chain seq x y z
N MET A 1 -29.24 6.68 56.48
CA MET A 1 -27.81 6.95 56.18
C MET A 1 -27.70 8.37 55.65
N ALA A 2 -26.72 9.12 56.13
CA ALA A 2 -26.62 10.57 56.05
C ALA A 2 -26.43 11.12 54.62
N GLY A 3 -27.11 12.23 54.31
CA GLY A 3 -26.82 13.07 53.15
C GLY A 3 -25.60 13.94 53.40
N GLY A 4 -24.62 13.87 52.50
CA GLY A 4 -23.44 14.74 52.49
C GLY A 4 -23.49 15.68 51.27
N GLN A 5 -23.83 16.95 51.50
CA GLN A 5 -23.66 18.01 50.49
C GLN A 5 -22.17 18.21 50.19
N PRO A 6 -21.74 18.38 48.93
CA PRO A 6 -20.38 18.82 48.64
C PRO A 6 -20.19 20.24 49.19
N GLY A 7 -19.27 20.37 50.14
CA GLY A 7 -19.12 21.53 50.99
C GLY A 7 -18.98 22.86 50.25
N SER A 8 -19.73 23.84 50.73
CA SER A 8 -19.41 25.25 50.59
C SER A 8 -18.04 25.52 51.24
N SER A 9 -16.97 25.52 50.46
CA SER A 9 -15.68 26.06 50.88
C SER A 9 -15.65 27.58 50.70
N SER A 10 -16.60 28.27 51.34
CA SER A 10 -16.47 29.69 51.65
C SER A 10 -15.51 29.87 52.84
N ARG A 11 -14.21 29.66 52.61
CA ARG A 11 -13.16 30.14 53.52
C ARG A 11 -12.26 31.07 52.76
N GLY A 12 -12.46 32.36 53.03
CA GLY A 12 -11.87 33.46 52.31
C GLY A 12 -10.36 33.34 52.12
N ARG A 13 -9.96 33.49 50.86
CA ARG A 13 -8.78 34.31 50.51
C ARG A 13 -9.18 35.28 49.40
N GLY A 14 -10.27 36.02 49.66
CA GLY A 14 -10.66 37.21 48.92
C GLY A 14 -9.92 38.44 49.45
N GLY A 15 -8.59 38.44 49.37
CA GLY A 15 -7.75 39.57 49.76
C GLY A 15 -6.63 39.74 48.73
N LYS A 16 -5.86 40.82 48.83
CA LYS A 16 -4.81 41.34 47.92
C LYS A 16 -3.75 40.34 47.41
N PHE A 17 -3.87 39.07 47.76
CA PHE A 17 -3.09 37.90 47.33
C PHE A 17 -3.86 36.96 46.38
N ARG A 18 -5.02 37.36 45.81
CA ARG A 18 -5.60 36.64 44.67
C ARG A 18 -4.72 36.88 43.44
N LYS A 19 -3.77 35.97 43.22
CA LYS A 19 -3.08 35.83 41.93
C LYS A 19 -4.12 35.88 40.80
N PHE A 20 -3.90 36.71 39.79
CA PHE A 20 -4.77 36.77 38.62
C PHE A 20 -4.89 35.36 38.05
N THR A 21 -6.04 34.72 38.21
CA THR A 21 -6.32 33.46 37.54
C THR A 21 -6.50 33.80 36.07
N ARG A 22 -5.40 33.72 35.31
CA ARG A 22 -5.44 33.75 33.85
C ARG A 22 -6.36 32.60 33.44
N GLY A 23 -7.44 32.94 32.71
CA GLY A 23 -8.57 32.06 32.44
C GLY A 23 -8.14 30.66 32.03
N GLY A 24 -8.90 29.66 32.50
CA GLY A 24 -8.68 28.25 32.16
C GLY A 24 -8.49 28.09 30.65
N GLY A 25 -7.45 27.36 30.27
CA GLY A 25 -7.02 27.22 28.87
C GLY A 25 -8.15 26.71 27.97
N LYS A 26 -8.14 27.15 26.71
CA LYS A 26 -9.06 26.65 25.69
C LYS A 26 -8.79 25.16 25.44
N HIS A 27 -9.81 24.32 25.56
CA HIS A 27 -9.69 22.89 25.30
C HIS A 27 -9.86 22.59 23.82
N PHE A 28 -8.77 22.62 23.07
CA PHE A 28 -8.76 22.28 21.64
C PHE A 28 -8.98 20.78 21.36
N SER A 29 -9.11 19.94 22.39
CA SER A 29 -9.32 18.49 22.25
C SER A 29 -10.78 18.05 22.40
N ARG A 30 -11.69 18.96 22.76
CA ARG A 30 -13.11 18.64 22.98
C ARG A 30 -13.92 18.62 21.67
N ASP A 31 -13.54 19.47 20.73
CA ASP A 31 -14.22 19.62 19.43
C ASP A 31 -13.54 18.85 18.29
N LEU A 32 -12.52 18.02 18.60
CA LEU A 32 -11.85 17.16 17.61
C LEU A 32 -12.56 15.80 17.43
N ARG A 33 -13.52 15.48 18.29
CA ARG A 33 -14.26 14.22 18.21
C ARG A 33 -15.45 14.38 17.26
N PRO A 34 -15.80 13.34 16.48
CA PRO A 34 -16.98 13.37 15.63
C PRO A 34 -18.23 13.57 16.52
N LEU A 35 -19.09 14.49 16.11
CA LEU A 35 -20.35 14.80 16.80
C LEU A 35 -21.52 14.30 15.97
N ASP A 36 -22.55 13.77 16.64
CA ASP A 36 -23.83 13.41 16.01
C ASP A 36 -24.62 14.67 15.61
N ALA A 37 -25.73 14.48 14.89
CA ALA A 37 -26.65 15.55 14.52
C ALA A 37 -27.15 16.38 15.73
N ASP A 38 -27.19 15.78 16.91
CA ASP A 38 -27.56 16.41 18.17
C ASP A 38 -26.38 17.05 18.93
N GLY A 39 -25.17 17.03 18.36
CA GLY A 39 -23.97 17.65 18.94
C GLY A 39 -23.32 16.86 20.07
N ASN A 40 -23.69 15.59 20.27
CA ASN A 40 -23.08 14.70 21.26
C ASN A 40 -21.86 13.97 20.67
N GLU A 41 -20.86 13.66 21.52
CA GLU A 41 -19.66 12.95 21.10
C GLU A 41 -19.99 11.50 20.66
N ILE A 42 -19.67 11.16 19.41
CA ILE A 42 -19.82 9.81 18.87
C ILE A 42 -18.69 8.94 19.43
N SER A 43 -19.04 7.97 20.27
CA SER A 43 -18.09 6.97 20.76
C SER A 43 -17.80 5.93 19.68
N MET A 44 -16.56 5.44 19.60
CA MET A 44 -16.17 4.32 18.71
C MET A 44 -16.91 3.02 19.01
N TRP A 45 -17.66 2.95 20.12
CA TRP A 45 -18.52 1.82 20.48
C TRP A 45 -20.02 2.13 20.43
N SER A 46 -20.42 3.33 19.99
CA SER A 46 -21.84 3.64 19.78
C SER A 46 -22.43 2.79 18.66
N ALA A 47 -23.70 2.44 18.77
CA ALA A 47 -24.38 1.55 17.82
C ALA A 47 -24.46 2.11 16.40
N ASP A 48 -24.54 3.44 16.26
CA ASP A 48 -24.63 4.12 14.96
C ASP A 48 -23.36 3.99 14.11
N THR A 49 -22.17 3.93 14.70
CA THR A 49 -20.91 3.77 13.93
C THR A 49 -20.78 2.39 13.29
N LYS A 50 -21.44 1.37 13.85
CA LYS A 50 -21.45 0.01 13.28
C LYS A 50 -22.45 -0.17 12.15
N LYS A 51 -23.41 0.76 12.00
CA LYS A 51 -24.49 0.64 11.02
C LYS A 51 -24.06 1.08 9.61
N ASP A 52 -23.09 1.97 9.50
CA ASP A 52 -22.51 2.42 8.23
C ASP A 52 -21.56 1.40 7.58
N ASP A 53 -21.10 0.37 8.31
CA ASP A 53 -20.10 -0.61 7.82
C ASP A 53 -20.73 -1.96 7.36
N SER A 54 -22.04 -2.15 7.50
CA SER A 54 -22.70 -3.47 7.26
C SER A 54 -23.72 -3.51 6.10
N GLY A 55 -23.52 -2.71 5.05
CA GLY A 55 -24.52 -2.54 3.98
C GLY A 55 -24.02 -2.89 2.56
N SER A 56 -23.51 -4.10 2.33
CA SER A 56 -23.31 -4.61 0.96
C SER A 56 -23.24 -6.14 0.93
N ASP A 57 -24.39 -6.80 1.10
CA ASP A 57 -24.61 -8.23 0.88
C ASP A 57 -25.97 -8.40 0.17
N GLU A 58 -25.95 -8.68 -1.13
CA GLU A 58 -27.04 -9.21 -1.97
C GLU A 58 -26.38 -9.66 -3.30
N ASP A 59 -26.06 -10.94 -3.49
CA ASP A 59 -26.89 -12.02 -4.09
C ASP A 59 -26.83 -12.02 -5.64
N ASP A 60 -26.05 -12.95 -6.20
CA ASP A 60 -26.41 -13.63 -7.45
C ASP A 60 -25.69 -14.99 -7.48
N SER A 61 -26.48 -16.02 -7.17
CA SER A 61 -26.15 -17.43 -7.16
C SER A 61 -26.67 -18.04 -8.45
N GLU A 62 -25.79 -18.43 -9.37
CA GLU A 62 -26.19 -19.31 -10.47
C GLU A 62 -25.16 -20.43 -10.70
N GLU A 63 -25.74 -21.62 -10.83
CA GLU A 63 -25.17 -22.94 -10.81
C GLU A 63 -24.81 -23.36 -12.24
N GLU A 64 -23.54 -23.73 -12.49
CA GLU A 64 -23.22 -24.64 -13.59
C GLU A 64 -22.21 -25.67 -13.10
N SER A 65 -22.76 -26.86 -12.82
CA SER A 65 -22.06 -28.08 -12.46
C SER A 65 -21.74 -28.85 -13.75
N GLU A 66 -20.47 -28.96 -14.12
CA GLU A 66 -19.98 -30.05 -14.96
C GLU A 66 -18.68 -30.63 -14.37
N GLU A 67 -18.67 -31.95 -14.33
CA GLU A 67 -17.75 -32.86 -13.68
C GLU A 67 -16.53 -33.16 -14.57
N GLU A 68 -15.49 -33.72 -13.93
CA GLU A 68 -14.41 -34.54 -14.52
C GLU A 68 -13.16 -33.85 -15.12
N SER A 69 -12.09 -33.95 -14.32
CA SER A 69 -10.85 -34.69 -14.62
C SER A 69 -9.54 -33.90 -14.71
N ASP A 70 -8.64 -34.34 -13.82
CA ASP A 70 -7.20 -34.50 -14.02
C ASP A 70 -6.29 -33.25 -13.98
N SER A 71 -5.77 -33.04 -12.76
CA SER A 71 -4.35 -32.93 -12.40
C SER A 71 -3.33 -32.35 -13.40
N ASP A 72 -2.48 -31.50 -12.83
CA ASP A 72 -1.11 -31.13 -13.23
C ASP A 72 -0.91 -29.90 -14.16
N ASP A 73 -0.60 -28.79 -13.48
CA ASP A 73 0.32 -27.69 -13.83
C ASP A 73 0.95 -27.75 -15.24
N ALA A 74 0.40 -26.99 -16.19
CA ALA A 74 0.92 -26.90 -17.56
C ALA A 74 1.32 -25.45 -17.94
N LYS A 75 2.63 -25.21 -17.98
CA LYS A 75 3.24 -24.16 -18.82
C LYS A 75 2.89 -24.40 -20.30
N PRO A 76 2.82 -23.33 -21.13
CA PRO A 76 2.44 -23.47 -22.53
C PRO A 76 3.60 -24.12 -23.31
N GLN A 77 3.45 -25.40 -23.66
CA GLN A 77 4.25 -26.01 -24.71
C GLN A 77 3.38 -26.20 -25.94
N ALA A 78 3.90 -25.68 -27.04
CA ALA A 78 3.42 -25.75 -28.41
C ALA A 78 2.63 -27.02 -28.74
N GLU A 79 1.63 -26.85 -29.61
CA GLU A 79 0.77 -27.89 -30.20
C GLU A 79 1.57 -28.98 -30.93
N GLN A 80 2.31 -29.79 -30.18
CA GLN A 80 2.92 -31.00 -30.69
C GLN A 80 1.83 -32.04 -30.85
N SER A 81 1.73 -32.60 -32.06
CA SER A 81 0.76 -33.64 -32.38
C SER A 81 0.91 -34.82 -31.42
N ARG A 82 -0.14 -35.62 -31.23
CA ARG A 82 -0.08 -36.83 -30.36
C ARG A 82 1.07 -37.78 -30.76
N ALA A 83 1.51 -37.75 -32.02
CA ALA A 83 2.66 -38.50 -32.50
C ALA A 83 3.99 -37.97 -31.94
N ASP A 84 4.18 -36.64 -31.96
CA ASP A 84 5.38 -35.98 -31.44
C ASP A 84 5.52 -36.17 -29.92
N ARG A 85 4.40 -36.11 -29.18
CA ARG A 85 4.40 -36.40 -27.74
C ARG A 85 4.80 -37.85 -27.45
N LYS A 86 4.33 -38.81 -28.24
CA LYS A 86 4.71 -40.22 -28.11
C LYS A 86 6.18 -40.44 -28.48
N ALA A 87 6.69 -39.76 -29.50
CA ALA A 87 8.09 -39.82 -29.89
C ALA A 87 9.01 -39.25 -28.80
N ALA A 88 8.66 -38.08 -28.24
CA ALA A 88 9.40 -37.47 -27.14
C ALA A 88 9.40 -38.35 -25.87
N ALA A 89 8.27 -38.98 -25.55
CA ALA A 89 8.17 -39.92 -24.43
C ALA A 89 9.03 -41.18 -24.63
N LYS A 90 9.08 -41.72 -25.85
CA LYS A 90 9.97 -42.85 -26.19
C LYS A 90 11.45 -42.46 -26.11
N ALA A 91 11.82 -41.30 -26.67
CA ALA A 91 13.19 -40.78 -26.60
C ALA A 91 13.66 -40.56 -25.14
N ARG A 92 12.78 -40.06 -24.27
CA ARG A 92 13.09 -39.91 -22.83
C ARG A 92 13.28 -41.26 -22.14
N LYS A 93 12.46 -42.26 -22.46
CA LYS A 93 12.58 -43.62 -21.92
C LYS A 93 13.88 -44.30 -22.39
N GLU A 94 14.22 -44.18 -23.67
CA GLU A 94 15.46 -44.72 -24.23
C GLU A 94 16.71 -44.04 -23.65
N ALA A 95 16.68 -42.72 -23.48
CA ALA A 95 17.75 -41.98 -22.81
C ALA A 95 17.92 -42.39 -21.34
N ALA A 96 16.83 -42.68 -20.63
CA ALA A 96 16.90 -43.21 -19.26
C ALA A 96 17.47 -44.62 -19.22
N ILE A 97 17.13 -45.48 -20.18
CA ILE A 97 17.70 -46.83 -20.30
C ILE A 97 19.19 -46.76 -20.64
N ALA A 98 19.60 -45.86 -21.53
CA ALA A 98 21.02 -45.65 -21.87
C ALA A 98 21.83 -45.16 -20.67
N LYS A 99 21.29 -44.22 -19.88
CA LYS A 99 21.92 -43.76 -18.64
C LYS A 99 22.04 -44.88 -17.60
N LYS A 100 21.00 -45.69 -17.43
CA LYS A 100 21.03 -46.85 -16.52
C LYS A 100 22.02 -47.92 -16.97
N LYS A 101 22.14 -48.17 -18.28
CA LYS A 101 23.13 -49.11 -18.84
C LYS A 101 24.56 -48.58 -18.72
N GLY A 102 24.78 -47.27 -18.91
CA GLY A 102 26.08 -46.64 -18.68
C GLY A 102 26.51 -46.64 -17.20
N GLN A 103 25.54 -46.59 -16.28
CA GLN A 103 25.79 -46.62 -14.83
C GLN A 103 26.00 -48.04 -14.26
N ALA A 104 25.64 -49.10 -15.01
CA ALA A 104 25.71 -50.48 -14.54
C ALA A 104 27.06 -51.19 -14.80
N VAL A 105 28.04 -50.52 -15.43
CA VAL A 105 29.34 -51.14 -15.77
C VAL A 105 30.41 -50.91 -14.69
N GLU A 106 30.20 -49.97 -13.77
CA GLU A 106 31.11 -49.72 -12.66
C GLU A 106 30.47 -50.18 -11.34
N THR A 107 30.53 -51.49 -11.04
CA THR A 107 30.58 -52.03 -9.65
C THR A 107 30.66 -53.57 -9.68
N LYS A 108 31.89 -54.10 -9.82
CA LYS A 108 32.22 -55.44 -9.29
C LYS A 108 32.09 -55.40 -7.75
N ALA A 109 31.36 -56.36 -7.18
CA ALA A 109 30.92 -56.48 -5.77
C ALA A 109 32.06 -56.86 -4.77
N PRO A 110 31.83 -57.06 -3.43
CA PRO A 110 30.74 -56.67 -2.49
C PRO A 110 31.26 -55.95 -1.19
N PRO A 111 30.39 -55.44 -0.26
CA PRO A 111 29.76 -56.30 0.76
C PRO A 111 28.25 -56.02 0.86
N LYS A 112 27.47 -56.72 0.03
CA LYS A 112 26.04 -56.43 -0.17
C LYS A 112 25.17 -56.62 1.07
N GLU A 113 25.55 -57.45 2.04
CA GLU A 113 24.67 -57.71 3.20
C GLU A 113 24.72 -56.60 4.28
N VAL A 114 25.89 -56.00 4.52
CA VAL A 114 26.04 -54.85 5.43
C VAL A 114 25.70 -53.52 4.74
N GLU A 115 25.95 -53.41 3.44
CA GLU A 115 25.47 -52.24 2.67
C GLU A 115 23.96 -52.27 2.48
N GLU A 116 23.32 -53.41 2.20
CA GLU A 116 21.85 -53.48 2.13
C GLU A 116 21.19 -53.25 3.50
N ALA A 117 21.80 -53.72 4.60
CA ALA A 117 21.32 -53.42 5.95
C ALA A 117 21.49 -51.92 6.30
N THR A 118 22.63 -51.30 5.97
CA THR A 118 22.84 -49.87 6.21
C THR A 118 22.04 -48.99 5.25
N GLU A 119 21.76 -49.45 4.03
CA GLU A 119 20.83 -48.82 3.11
C GLU A 119 19.38 -48.95 3.58
N GLY A 120 18.98 -50.08 4.15
CA GLY A 120 17.68 -50.27 4.78
C GLY A 120 17.48 -49.33 5.97
N VAL A 121 18.50 -49.21 6.82
CA VAL A 121 18.52 -48.27 7.95
C VAL A 121 18.59 -46.81 7.48
N LYS A 122 19.35 -46.49 6.43
CA LYS A 122 19.36 -45.14 5.82
C LYS A 122 18.04 -44.83 5.12
N LYS A 123 17.38 -45.78 4.46
CA LYS A 123 16.05 -45.62 3.85
C LYS A 123 14.97 -45.44 4.93
N LEU A 124 15.08 -46.13 6.08
CA LEU A 124 14.23 -45.91 7.25
C LEU A 124 14.52 -44.57 7.96
N ALA A 125 15.77 -44.14 8.08
CA ALA A 125 16.14 -42.82 8.59
C ALA A 125 15.66 -41.70 7.64
N VAL A 126 15.75 -41.90 6.34
CA VAL A 126 15.19 -41.02 5.31
C VAL A 126 13.66 -41.01 5.34
N ALA A 127 13.01 -42.14 5.65
CA ALA A 127 11.56 -42.23 5.86
C ALA A 127 11.12 -41.57 7.18
N ASN A 128 11.96 -41.57 8.22
CA ASN A 128 11.76 -40.82 9.45
C ASN A 128 12.07 -39.31 9.29
N ASN A 129 12.90 -38.94 8.31
CA ASN A 129 13.09 -37.57 7.80
C ASN A 129 11.99 -37.13 6.82
N ARG A 130 10.88 -37.88 6.71
CA ARG A 130 9.70 -37.42 5.98
C ARG A 130 9.12 -36.16 6.61
N LYS A 131 9.07 -36.10 7.94
CA LYS A 131 8.65 -34.90 8.67
C LYS A 131 9.60 -33.72 8.46
N GLU A 132 10.91 -33.99 8.32
CA GLU A 132 11.91 -32.96 8.05
C GLU A 132 11.88 -32.49 6.60
N ARG A 133 11.55 -33.37 5.65
CA ARG A 133 11.33 -33.00 4.26
C ARG A 133 10.05 -32.21 4.09
N GLU A 134 8.96 -32.65 4.70
CA GLU A 134 7.68 -31.93 4.72
C GLU A 134 7.82 -30.58 5.44
N SER A 135 8.65 -30.46 6.49
CA SER A 135 8.91 -29.17 7.14
C SER A 135 9.74 -28.23 6.28
N MET A 136 10.74 -28.74 5.57
CA MET A 136 11.53 -27.96 4.60
C MET A 136 10.70 -27.57 3.38
N GLU A 137 9.84 -28.45 2.88
CA GLU A 137 8.91 -28.16 1.78
C GLU A 137 7.85 -27.15 2.20
N ALA A 138 7.32 -27.25 3.43
CA ALA A 138 6.43 -26.25 3.99
C ALA A 138 7.14 -24.90 4.18
N ALA A 139 8.42 -24.88 4.54
CA ALA A 139 9.22 -23.67 4.59
C ALA A 139 9.40 -23.07 3.18
N LEU A 140 9.76 -23.89 2.19
CA LEU A 140 9.91 -23.47 0.78
C LEU A 140 8.57 -22.98 0.19
N ALA A 141 7.45 -23.61 0.54
CA ALA A 141 6.12 -23.17 0.12
C ALA A 141 5.76 -21.80 0.73
N LYS A 142 6.08 -21.59 2.01
CA LYS A 142 5.92 -20.28 2.67
C LYS A 142 6.84 -19.23 2.06
N GLU A 143 8.08 -19.58 1.72
CA GLU A 143 9.01 -18.68 1.03
C GLU A 143 8.53 -18.33 -0.37
N ARG A 144 7.98 -19.30 -1.12
CA ARG A 144 7.37 -19.05 -2.43
C ARG A 144 6.15 -18.15 -2.31
N TYR A 145 5.28 -18.38 -1.34
CA TYR A 145 4.13 -17.52 -1.06
C TYR A 145 4.58 -16.10 -0.72
N ARG A 146 5.54 -15.95 0.20
CA ARG A 146 6.14 -14.65 0.56
C ARG A 146 6.72 -13.95 -0.67
N LYS A 147 7.48 -14.66 -1.48
CA LYS A 147 8.06 -14.11 -2.72
C LYS A 147 6.99 -13.69 -3.74
N LEU A 148 5.90 -14.44 -3.87
CA LEU A 148 4.77 -14.08 -4.74
C LEU A 148 4.00 -12.88 -4.19
N HIS A 149 3.83 -12.81 -2.87
CA HIS A 149 3.19 -11.69 -2.18
C HIS A 149 4.02 -10.40 -2.30
N GLU A 150 5.33 -10.49 -2.06
CA GLU A 150 6.29 -9.39 -2.31
C GLU A 150 6.30 -8.96 -3.78
N ALA A 151 6.17 -9.91 -4.71
CA ALA A 151 6.03 -9.62 -6.13
C ALA A 151 4.66 -9.04 -6.51
N GLY A 152 3.71 -8.92 -5.57
CA GLY A 152 2.38 -8.39 -5.83
C GLY A 152 1.47 -9.33 -6.62
N LYS A 153 1.76 -10.64 -6.63
CA LYS A 153 1.05 -11.64 -7.45
C LYS A 153 -0.06 -12.38 -6.71
N THR A 154 -0.06 -12.38 -5.37
CA THR A 154 -1.19 -12.88 -4.58
C THR A 154 -2.34 -11.89 -4.68
N ASP A 155 -3.58 -12.37 -4.56
CA ASP A 155 -4.76 -11.50 -4.77
C ASP A 155 -4.87 -10.40 -3.70
N GLU A 156 -4.45 -10.69 -2.48
CA GLU A 156 -4.27 -9.69 -1.41
C GLU A 156 -3.30 -8.57 -1.81
N ALA A 157 -2.13 -8.92 -2.35
CA ALA A 157 -1.11 -7.94 -2.71
C ALA A 157 -1.50 -7.15 -3.97
N LYS A 158 -2.24 -7.76 -4.90
CA LYS A 158 -2.86 -7.04 -6.02
C LYS A 158 -3.88 -6.03 -5.53
N ALA A 159 -4.72 -6.40 -4.57
CA ALA A 159 -5.72 -5.51 -3.99
C ALA A 159 -5.05 -4.31 -3.28
N ASP A 160 -4.00 -4.55 -2.49
CA ASP A 160 -3.27 -3.47 -1.83
C ASP A 160 -2.51 -2.58 -2.82
N MET A 161 -1.94 -3.14 -3.88
CA MET A 161 -1.34 -2.35 -4.95
C MET A 161 -2.38 -1.54 -5.72
N ALA A 162 -3.58 -2.06 -5.95
CA ALA A 162 -4.68 -1.33 -6.56
C ALA A 162 -5.14 -0.16 -5.67
N ARG A 163 -5.31 -0.38 -4.36
CA ARG A 163 -5.59 0.68 -3.38
C ARG A 163 -4.52 1.77 -3.40
N LEU A 164 -3.24 1.37 -3.40
CA LEU A 164 -2.13 2.33 -3.47
C LEU A 164 -2.08 3.10 -4.80
N ARG A 165 -2.45 2.49 -5.92
CA ARG A 165 -2.56 3.19 -7.22
C ARG A 165 -3.65 4.26 -7.19
N LEU A 166 -4.83 3.93 -6.67
CA LEU A 166 -5.91 4.91 -6.49
C LEU A 166 -5.47 6.10 -5.63
N ILE A 167 -4.76 5.86 -4.52
CA ILE A 167 -4.22 6.96 -3.68
C ILE A 167 -3.19 7.78 -4.43
N ARG A 168 -2.30 7.16 -5.22
CA ARG A 168 -1.31 7.89 -6.03
C ARG A 168 -1.98 8.75 -7.09
N GLU A 169 -3.00 8.23 -7.76
CA GLU A 169 -3.78 8.95 -8.77
C GLU A 169 -4.55 10.11 -8.14
N GLN A 170 -5.20 9.92 -6.99
CA GLN A 170 -5.85 11.00 -6.25
C GLN A 170 -4.86 12.08 -5.83
N ARG A 171 -3.70 11.71 -5.28
CA ARG A 171 -2.65 12.67 -4.91
C ARG A 171 -2.08 13.40 -6.11
N ALA A 172 -1.91 12.73 -7.24
CA ALA A 172 -1.44 13.34 -8.47
C ALA A 172 -2.49 14.29 -9.06
N ALA A 173 -3.78 13.92 -9.04
CA ALA A 173 -4.87 14.79 -9.46
C ALA A 173 -5.02 16.01 -8.54
N ASP A 174 -4.86 15.84 -7.23
CA ASP A 174 -4.88 16.95 -6.27
C ASP A 174 -3.65 17.84 -6.41
N ALA A 175 -2.46 17.27 -6.67
CA ALA A 175 -1.26 18.03 -6.98
C ALA A 175 -1.43 18.82 -8.29
N ALA A 176 -1.94 18.20 -9.35
CA ALA A 176 -2.21 18.84 -10.63
C ALA A 176 -3.27 19.94 -10.50
N ARG A 177 -4.33 19.74 -9.69
CA ARG A 177 -5.32 20.78 -9.38
C ARG A 177 -4.68 21.95 -8.64
N ARG A 178 -3.81 21.69 -7.67
CA ARG A 178 -3.07 22.74 -6.95
C ARG A 178 -2.04 23.44 -7.82
N GLU A 179 -1.40 22.75 -8.75
CA GLU A 179 -0.45 23.33 -9.70
C GLU A 179 -1.18 24.20 -10.72
N ALA A 180 -2.31 23.73 -11.27
CA ALA A 180 -3.15 24.54 -12.16
C ALA A 180 -3.68 25.80 -11.47
N GLU A 181 -4.18 25.69 -10.22
CA GLU A 181 -4.63 26.86 -9.46
C GLU A 181 -3.48 27.84 -9.16
N LYS A 182 -2.28 27.34 -8.87
CA LYS A 182 -1.09 28.17 -8.66
C LYS A 182 -0.65 28.86 -9.94
N GLU A 183 -0.62 28.17 -11.07
CA GLU A 183 -0.24 28.75 -12.36
C GLU A 183 -1.26 29.80 -12.82
N GLU A 184 -2.56 29.59 -12.60
CA GLU A 184 -3.59 30.59 -12.87
C GLU A 184 -3.46 31.81 -11.95
N ARG A 185 -3.21 31.58 -10.65
CA ARG A 185 -3.00 32.65 -9.69
C ARG A 185 -1.73 33.44 -9.99
N GLU A 186 -0.64 32.78 -10.35
CA GLU A 186 0.63 33.42 -10.74
C GLU A 186 0.50 34.17 -12.07
N ALA A 187 -0.27 33.66 -13.04
CA ALA A 187 -0.59 34.40 -14.25
C ALA A 187 -1.42 35.64 -13.97
N GLN A 188 -2.41 35.56 -13.07
CA GLN A 188 -3.20 36.70 -12.64
C GLN A 188 -2.36 37.72 -11.84
N GLU A 189 -1.47 37.24 -10.96
CA GLU A 189 -0.57 38.09 -10.17
C GLU A 189 0.50 38.73 -11.05
N ALA A 190 1.03 38.04 -12.06
CA ALA A 190 1.93 38.58 -13.07
C ALA A 190 1.23 39.63 -13.96
N ALA A 191 -0.03 39.39 -14.34
CA ALA A 191 -0.83 40.38 -15.07
C ALA A 191 -1.10 41.63 -14.22
N LYS A 192 -1.49 41.45 -12.95
CA LYS A 192 -1.68 42.55 -11.99
C LYS A 192 -0.37 43.30 -11.74
N ARG A 193 0.76 42.60 -11.59
CA ARG A 193 2.08 43.20 -11.41
C ARG A 193 2.52 43.97 -12.64
N ALA A 194 2.35 43.43 -13.85
CA ALA A 194 2.65 44.13 -15.08
C ALA A 194 1.75 45.36 -15.28
N GLU A 195 0.50 45.32 -14.84
CA GLU A 195 -0.39 46.49 -14.85
C GLU A 195 0.07 47.57 -13.84
N ILE A 196 0.50 47.16 -12.65
CA ILE A 196 1.07 48.05 -11.64
C ILE A 196 2.38 48.68 -12.15
N GLU A 197 3.30 47.90 -12.71
CA GLU A 197 4.56 48.41 -13.28
C GLU A 197 4.31 49.38 -14.44
N LYS A 198 3.33 49.12 -15.31
CA LYS A 198 2.92 50.07 -16.36
C LYS A 198 2.32 51.35 -15.78
N LYS A 199 1.51 51.27 -14.73
CA LYS A 199 0.95 52.45 -14.03
C LYS A 199 2.04 53.24 -13.32
N GLU A 200 3.01 52.57 -12.71
CA GLU A 200 4.17 53.20 -12.07
C GLU A 200 5.12 53.83 -13.08
N ALA A 201 5.39 53.18 -14.22
CA ALA A 201 6.20 53.75 -15.29
C ALA A 201 5.55 55.02 -15.86
N LYS A 202 4.22 55.01 -16.09
CA LYS A 202 3.47 56.20 -16.50
C LYS A 202 3.52 57.32 -15.44
N LYS A 203 3.42 56.97 -14.15
CA LYS A 203 3.57 57.94 -13.05
C LYS A 203 4.99 58.47 -12.94
N ARG A 204 6.02 57.64 -13.14
CA ARG A 204 7.43 58.04 -13.15
C ARG A 204 7.76 58.93 -14.35
N GLU A 205 7.24 58.62 -15.52
CA GLU A 205 7.38 59.44 -16.73
C GLU A 205 6.68 60.79 -16.58
N ALA A 206 5.45 60.81 -16.04
CA ALA A 206 4.75 62.05 -15.72
C ALA A 206 5.45 62.89 -14.64
N ALA A 207 6.10 62.24 -13.66
CA ALA A 207 6.89 62.91 -12.63
C ALA A 207 8.24 63.44 -13.16
N LEU A 208 8.81 62.81 -14.20
CA LEU A 208 10.02 63.24 -14.91
C LEU A 208 9.73 64.25 -16.04
N GLY A 209 8.57 64.93 -16.02
CA GLY A 209 8.11 65.86 -17.04
C GLY A 209 9.17 66.85 -17.60
N PRO A 210 8.95 67.40 -18.81
CA PRO A 210 9.98 67.88 -19.73
C PRO A 210 10.92 68.94 -19.15
N ALA A 211 11.99 68.49 -18.50
CA ALA A 211 13.10 69.32 -18.04
C ALA A 211 14.06 69.64 -19.20
N ALA A 212 13.54 70.14 -20.33
CA ALA A 212 14.38 70.56 -21.45
C ALA A 212 13.60 71.40 -22.47
N LYS A 213 13.06 72.57 -22.09
CA LYS A 213 12.63 73.62 -23.04
C LYS A 213 12.39 74.97 -22.34
N LYS A 214 13.40 75.53 -21.69
CA LYS A 214 13.44 76.97 -21.38
C LYS A 214 14.83 77.54 -21.66
N GLY A 215 14.97 78.13 -22.83
CA GLY A 215 15.82 79.31 -23.04
C GLY A 215 17.29 79.13 -23.39
N LYS A 216 17.60 78.55 -24.56
CA LYS A 216 18.85 78.85 -25.30
C LYS A 216 18.52 79.71 -26.53
N LYS A 217 18.36 81.02 -26.34
CA LYS A 217 18.40 82.12 -27.34
C LYS A 217 18.63 83.40 -26.53
N SER A 218 19.51 84.34 -26.83
CA SER A 218 20.45 84.56 -27.92
C SER A 218 21.33 85.74 -27.50
N SER A 219 22.62 85.65 -27.79
CA SER A 219 23.58 86.76 -27.78
C SER A 219 23.20 87.83 -28.81
N LYS A 220 23.07 89.09 -28.38
CA LYS A 220 23.42 90.29 -29.16
C LYS A 220 23.49 91.47 -28.21
#